data_AF-A0A1S3QNL4-F1
#
_entry.id   AF-A0A1S3QNL4-F1
#
_cell.length_a   1.000
_cell.length_b   1.000
_cell.length_c   1.000
_cell.angle_alpha   90.00
_cell.angle_beta   90.00
_cell.angle_gamma   90.00
#
_symmetry.space_group_name_H-M   'P 1'
#
loop_
_entity.id
_entity.type
_entity.pdbx_description
1 polymer ?
#
loop_
_entity_poly.entity_id
_entity_poly.type
_entity_poly.pdbx_seq_one_letter_code
_entity_poly.pdbx_strand_id
1 'polypeptide(L)'
;MDSILKFYLDTVLPTAMNNRTQNNHFKSPIDSIGNIFHELKKEIVLCRNYFSCKKPFDINEFISSYKKMQDKGLYKAMGELDLLFNYIEEYLVSKRRKH
;
A
#
# COMPACT_ATOMS: atom_id res chain seq x y z
N MET A 1 -8.83 2.57 -2.41
CA MET A 1 -7.42 3.02 -2.44
C MET A 1 -6.96 3.60 -1.12
N ASP A 2 -7.65 4.59 -0.53
CA ASP A 2 -7.24 5.14 0.79
C ASP A 2 -7.02 4.05 1.87
N SER A 3 -7.91 3.04 1.94
CA SER A 3 -7.82 1.98 2.93
C SER A 3 -6.57 1.08 2.78
N ILE A 4 -6.10 0.80 1.56
CA ILE A 4 -4.89 -0.02 1.38
C ILE A 4 -3.64 0.79 1.69
N LEU A 5 -3.59 2.06 1.28
CA LEU A 5 -2.45 2.92 1.62
C LEU A 5 -2.34 3.14 3.13
N LYS A 6 -3.48 3.35 3.82
CA LYS A 6 -3.53 3.36 5.28
C LYS A 6 -3.03 2.04 5.87
N PHE A 7 -3.45 0.90 5.34
CA PHE A 7 -2.99 -0.39 5.84
C PHE A 7 -1.46 -0.57 5.71
N TYR A 8 -0.86 -0.17 4.58
CA TYR A 8 0.59 -0.22 4.43
C TYR A 8 1.31 0.75 5.38
N LEU A 9 0.84 2.00 5.47
CA LEU A 9 1.44 3.03 6.33
C LEU A 9 1.31 2.72 7.82
N ASP A 10 0.16 2.23 8.26
CA ASP A 10 -0.17 2.05 9.68
C ASP A 10 0.17 0.65 10.19
N THR A 11 0.31 -0.35 9.30
CA THR A 11 0.53 -1.76 9.69
C THR A 11 1.76 -2.38 9.05
N VAL A 12 1.83 -2.48 7.72
CA VAL A 12 2.90 -3.25 7.05
C VAL A 12 4.28 -2.64 7.27
N LEU A 13 4.46 -1.36 6.96
CA LEU A 13 5.76 -0.68 7.07
C LEU A 13 6.23 -0.58 8.53
N PRO A 14 5.39 -0.21 9.52
CA PRO A 14 5.80 -0.25 10.92
C PRO A 14 6.17 -1.65 11.41
N THR A 15 5.46 -2.70 10.95
CA THR A 15 5.80 -4.09 11.28
C THR A 15 7.15 -4.47 10.67
N ALA A 16 7.43 -4.05 9.42
CA ALA A 16 8.73 -4.21 8.78
C ALA A 16 9.85 -3.52 9.58
N MET A 17 9.61 -2.31 10.06
CA MET A 17 10.54 -1.54 10.88
C MET A 17 10.78 -2.13 12.28
N ASN A 18 9.79 -2.84 12.83
CA ASN A 18 9.82 -3.38 14.19
C ASN A 18 10.31 -4.83 14.27
N ASN A 19 10.23 -5.61 13.17
CA ASN A 19 10.86 -6.93 13.04
C ASN A 19 12.40 -6.82 12.92
N ARG A 20 13.01 -6.03 13.82
CA ARG A 20 14.44 -5.66 13.92
C ARG A 20 15.33 -6.82 14.35
N THR A 21 15.13 -8.00 13.80
CA THR A 21 16.02 -9.13 14.05
C THR A 21 17.24 -9.16 13.16
N GLN A 22 17.44 -8.30 12.14
CA GLN A 22 18.61 -8.48 11.27
C GLN A 22 19.40 -7.26 10.73
N ASN A 23 18.88 -6.07 10.35
CA ASN A 23 19.79 -5.09 9.70
C ASN A 23 19.28 -3.64 9.62
N ASN A 24 20.13 -2.67 10.03
CA ASN A 24 19.93 -1.23 9.80
C ASN A 24 19.83 -0.85 8.31
N HIS A 25 20.26 -1.74 7.41
CA HIS A 25 20.24 -1.52 5.95
C HIS A 25 18.85 -1.29 5.37
N PHE A 26 17.79 -1.84 6.00
CA PHE A 26 16.43 -1.72 5.47
C PHE A 26 15.67 -0.50 5.98
N LYS A 27 16.20 0.21 6.98
CA LYS A 27 15.52 1.37 7.56
C LYS A 27 15.29 2.48 6.53
N SER A 28 16.35 2.92 5.86
CA SER A 28 16.26 4.00 4.86
C SER A 28 15.35 3.65 3.68
N PRO A 29 15.41 2.44 3.08
CA PRO A 29 14.45 2.01 2.07
C PRO A 29 13.00 2.00 2.56
N ILE A 30 12.73 1.48 3.76
CA ILE A 30 11.37 1.43 4.31
C ILE A 30 10.83 2.84 4.57
N ASP A 31 11.66 3.73 5.12
CA ASP A 31 11.30 5.14 5.33
C ASP A 31 10.99 5.83 3.98
N SER A 32 11.79 5.56 2.95
CA SER A 32 11.56 6.09 1.60
C SER A 32 10.24 5.61 1.00
N ILE A 33 9.92 4.32 1.13
CA ILE A 33 8.63 3.76 0.72
C ILE A 33 7.49 4.45 1.48
N GLY A 34 7.63 4.62 2.81
CA GLY A 34 6.64 5.33 3.62
C GLY A 34 6.36 6.75 3.12
N ASN A 35 7.41 7.50 2.79
CA ASN A 35 7.27 8.85 2.24
C ASN A 35 6.52 8.87 0.90
N ILE A 36 6.85 7.94 -0.01
CA ILE A 36 6.16 7.79 -1.30
C ILE A 36 4.67 7.49 -1.08
N PHE A 37 4.33 6.61 -0.15
CA PHE A 37 2.95 6.28 0.17
C PHE A 37 2.19 7.46 0.78
N HIS A 38 2.85 8.28 1.62
CA HIS A 38 2.27 9.50 2.16
C HIS A 38 1.96 10.52 1.06
N GLU A 39 2.90 10.74 0.15
CA GLU A 39 2.73 11.64 -1.00
C GLU A 39 1.61 11.15 -1.92
N LEU A 40 1.64 9.87 -2.29
CA LEU A 40 0.59 9.25 -3.11
C LEU A 40 -0.80 9.36 -2.46
N LYS A 41 -0.90 9.11 -1.15
CA LYS A 41 -2.16 9.25 -0.42
C LYS A 41 -2.67 10.69 -0.46
N LYS A 42 -1.78 11.68 -0.32
CA LYS A 42 -2.13 13.11 -0.42
C LYS A 42 -2.68 13.43 -1.82
N GLU A 43 -1.98 13.00 -2.87
CA GLU A 43 -2.40 13.20 -4.25
C GLU A 43 -3.76 12.53 -4.55
N ILE A 44 -3.98 11.33 -4.03
CA ILE A 44 -5.25 10.59 -4.16
C ILE A 44 -6.40 11.33 -3.49
N VAL A 45 -6.20 11.86 -2.28
CA VAL A 45 -7.22 12.60 -1.53
C VAL A 45 -7.58 13.91 -2.23
N LEU A 46 -6.60 14.58 -2.84
CA LEU A 46 -6.81 15.78 -3.65
C LEU A 46 -7.52 15.45 -4.98
N CYS A 47 -7.18 14.32 -5.60
CA CYS A 47 -7.76 13.84 -6.86
C CYS A 47 -9.10 13.09 -6.68
N ARG A 48 -10.10 13.75 -6.07
CA ARG A 48 -11.45 13.19 -5.84
C ARG A 48 -12.15 12.66 -7.11
N ASN A 49 -11.75 13.14 -8.29
CA ASN A 49 -12.33 12.76 -9.58
C ASN A 49 -11.85 11.39 -10.09
N TYR A 50 -10.61 10.99 -9.80
CA TYR A 50 -10.02 9.74 -10.31
C TYR A 50 -10.19 8.61 -9.31
N PHE A 51 -10.00 8.91 -8.02
CA PHE A 51 -10.24 7.97 -6.95
C PHE A 51 -11.61 8.25 -6.35
N SER A 52 -12.64 7.83 -7.09
CA SER A 52 -14.01 7.89 -6.59
C SER A 52 -14.09 7.23 -5.20
N CYS A 53 -14.98 7.69 -4.32
CA CYS A 53 -15.23 7.09 -2.99
C CYS A 53 -15.65 5.59 -3.04
N LYS A 54 -15.72 5.00 -4.23
CA LYS A 54 -15.96 3.57 -4.41
C LYS A 54 -14.73 2.80 -3.91
N LYS A 55 -14.99 1.77 -3.11
CA LYS A 55 -13.97 0.81 -2.68
C LYS A 55 -13.71 -0.15 -3.85
N PRO A 56 -12.54 -0.10 -4.51
CA PRO A 56 -12.30 -0.92 -5.69
C PRO A 56 -12.07 -2.41 -5.36
N PHE A 57 -11.83 -2.72 -4.09
CA PHE A 57 -11.75 -4.06 -3.52
C PHE A 57 -12.19 -4.02 -2.05
N ASP A 58 -12.49 -5.20 -1.48
CA ASP A 58 -12.76 -5.32 -0.05
C ASP A 58 -11.45 -5.39 0.75
N ILE A 59 -11.15 -4.31 1.46
CA ILE A 59 -9.97 -4.24 2.32
C ILE A 59 -10.02 -5.27 3.47
N ASN A 60 -11.20 -5.69 3.92
CA ASN A 60 -11.33 -6.62 5.03
C ASN A 60 -10.85 -8.03 4.64
N GLU A 61 -11.11 -8.44 3.40
CA GLU A 61 -10.62 -9.71 2.86
C GLU A 61 -9.08 -9.70 2.80
N PHE A 62 -8.50 -8.59 2.31
CA PHE A 62 -7.06 -8.40 2.29
C PHE A 62 -6.44 -8.46 3.69
N ILE A 63 -6.99 -7.71 4.66
CA ILE A 63 -6.52 -7.70 6.05
C ILE A 63 -6.66 -9.09 6.67
N SER A 64 -7.77 -9.78 6.42
CA SER A 64 -8.01 -11.15 6.91
C SER A 64 -6.97 -12.12 6.35
N SER A 65 -6.68 -12.05 5.05
CA SER A 65 -5.65 -12.85 4.39
C SER A 65 -4.27 -12.58 4.95
N TYR A 66 -3.89 -11.30 5.09
CA TYR A 66 -2.64 -10.88 5.73
C TYR A 66 -2.49 -11.45 7.15
N LYS A 67 -3.53 -11.31 7.99
CA LYS A 67 -3.51 -11.81 9.38
C LYS A 67 -3.40 -13.33 9.45
N LYS A 68 -4.10 -14.05 8.56
CA LYS A 68 -4.02 -15.53 8.47
C LYS A 68 -2.62 -16.02 8.15
N MET A 69 -1.82 -15.22 7.43
CA MET A 69 -0.44 -15.54 7.07
C MET A 69 0.58 -15.25 8.18
N GLN A 70 0.16 -14.67 9.31
CA GLN A 70 1.02 -14.40 10.47
C GLN A 70 2.32 -13.67 10.09
N ASP A 71 3.49 -14.21 10.43
CA ASP A 71 4.82 -13.69 10.13
C ASP A 71 5.09 -13.60 8.62
N LYS A 72 4.55 -14.54 7.83
CA LYS A 72 4.68 -14.55 6.36
C LYS A 72 3.90 -13.44 5.68
N GLY A 73 2.87 -12.90 6.34
CA GLY A 73 2.05 -11.82 5.82
C GLY A 73 2.88 -10.58 5.49
N LEU A 74 3.85 -10.24 6.36
CA LEU A 74 4.76 -9.12 6.16
C LEU A 74 5.58 -9.29 4.86
N TYR A 75 6.25 -10.43 4.72
CA TYR A 75 7.13 -10.68 3.57
C TYR A 75 6.36 -10.71 2.25
N LYS A 76 5.15 -11.28 2.26
CA LYS A 76 4.28 -11.28 1.07
C LYS A 76 3.83 -9.87 0.71
N ALA A 77 3.36 -9.08 1.68
CA ALA A 77 2.92 -7.71 1.43
C ALA A 77 4.06 -6.80 0.93
N MET A 78 5.25 -6.93 1.51
CA MET A 78 6.44 -6.20 1.04
C MET A 78 6.91 -6.69 -0.34
N GLY A 79 6.82 -8.00 -0.59
CA GLY A 79 7.22 -8.62 -1.86
C GLY A 79 6.26 -8.37 -3.03
N GLU A 80 5.01 -7.96 -2.76
CA GLU A 80 3.98 -7.64 -3.76
C GLU A 80 3.72 -6.12 -3.86
N LEU A 81 4.68 -5.29 -3.41
CA LEU A 81 4.58 -3.83 -3.51
C LEU A 81 4.51 -3.35 -4.97
N ASP A 82 5.25 -4.00 -5.86
CA ASP A 82 5.22 -3.76 -7.31
C ASP A 82 3.82 -4.03 -7.90
N LEU A 83 3.20 -5.14 -7.51
CA LEU A 83 1.85 -5.50 -7.92
C LEU A 83 0.82 -4.46 -7.47
N LEU A 84 0.95 -3.93 -6.25
CA LEU A 84 0.10 -2.85 -5.76
C LEU A 84 0.23 -1.59 -6.62
N PHE A 85 1.45 -1.20 -6.99
CA PHE A 85 1.67 -0.03 -7.85
C PHE A 85 1.11 -0.24 -9.26
N ASN A 86 1.32 -1.42 -9.86
CA ASN A 86 0.73 -1.78 -11.15
C ASN A 86 -0.80 -1.67 -11.10
N TYR A 87 -1.43 -2.16 -10.03
CA TYR A 87 -2.88 -2.04 -9.85
C TYR A 87 -3.35 -0.58 -9.74
N ILE A 88 -2.61 0.26 -9.02
CA ILE A 88 -2.91 1.69 -8.91
C ILE A 88 -2.78 2.38 -10.28
N GLU A 89 -1.74 2.06 -11.03
CA GLU A 89 -1.51 2.58 -12.37
C GLU A 89 -2.62 2.15 -13.35
N GLU A 90 -2.91 0.85 -13.43
CA GLU A 90 -4.00 0.31 -14.27
C GLU A 90 -5.35 0.94 -13.91
N TYR A 91 -5.62 1.11 -12.61
CA TYR A 91 -6.83 1.78 -12.14
C TYR A 91 -6.88 3.23 -12.63
N LEU A 92 -5.79 3.99 -12.47
CA LEU A 92 -5.69 5.38 -12.94
C LEU A 92 -5.90 5.48 -14.45
N VAL A 93 -5.25 4.62 -15.23
CA VAL A 93 -5.41 4.54 -16.69
C VAL A 93 -6.86 4.24 -17.05
N SER A 94 -7.52 3.32 -16.35
CA SER A 94 -8.94 2.97 -16.61
C SER A 94 -9.92 4.12 -16.35
N LYS A 95 -9.55 5.09 -15.49
CA LYS A 95 -10.37 6.26 -15.16
C LYS A 95 -10.05 7.49 -16.01
N ARG A 96 -8.93 7.48 -16.74
CA ARG A 96 -8.61 8.52 -17.70
C ARG A 96 -9.64 8.47 -18.82
N ARG A 97 -10.46 9.51 -18.95
CA ARG A 97 -11.40 9.63 -20.09
C ARG A 97 -10.57 9.59 -21.36
N LYS A 98 -10.88 8.64 -22.27
CA LYS A 98 -10.38 8.70 -23.64
C LYS A 98 -10.94 9.97 -24.25
N HIS A 99 -10.07 10.95 -24.50
CA HIS A 99 -10.39 12.10 -25.34
C HIS A 99 -10.43 11.66 -26.79
#